data_AF-A0A524IA61-F1
#
_entry.id   AF-A0A524IA61-F1
#
_cell.length_a   1.000
_cell.length_b   1.000
_cell.length_c   1.000
_cell.angle_alpha   90.00
_cell.angle_beta   90.00
_cell.angle_gamma   90.00
#
_symmetry.space_group_name_H-M   'P 1'
#
loop_
_entity.id
_entity.type
_entity.pdbx_description
1 polymer ?
#
loop_
_entity_poly.entity_id
_entity_poly.type
_entity_poly.pdbx_seq_one_letter_code
_entity_poly.pdbx_strand_id
1 'polypeptide(L)'
;MSRGKNNYNIPSVDRNIIHVYTVSMEKIQILFPEPVLKKVRKIAEIEDRTLSELIRRAVDQWLDRTSISGSKVHSPEVPVYHCGSILIPAKDLREAANQSRLHPGL
;
A
#
# COMPACT_ATOMS: atom_id res chain seq x y z
N MET A 1 26.87 20.33 27.84
CA MET A 1 27.01 19.15 26.97
C MET A 1 26.27 19.45 25.68
N SER A 2 27.02 19.70 24.61
CA SER A 2 26.52 20.05 23.28
C SER A 2 26.33 18.78 22.45
N ARG A 3 25.27 18.70 21.64
CA ARG A 3 25.25 17.94 20.38
C ARG A 3 24.12 18.44 19.48
N GLY A 4 24.50 19.43 18.66
CA GLY A 4 24.27 19.49 17.21
C GLY A 4 22.85 19.32 16.69
N LYS A 5 22.25 20.45 16.30
CA LYS A 5 21.12 20.51 15.35
C LYS A 5 21.64 20.10 13.97
N ASN A 6 21.12 19.03 13.37
CA ASN A 6 21.47 18.65 12.00
C ASN A 6 20.68 19.51 11.00
N ASN A 7 21.29 20.61 10.57
CA ASN A 7 20.85 21.40 9.43
C ASN A 7 21.32 20.70 8.15
N TYR A 8 20.40 20.08 7.40
CA TYR A 8 20.71 19.66 6.03
C TYR A 8 20.37 20.81 5.09
N ASN A 9 21.42 21.51 4.67
CA ASN A 9 21.40 22.50 3.61
C ASN A 9 21.26 21.75 2.28
N ILE A 10 20.18 21.97 1.53
CA ILE A 10 19.98 21.37 0.20
C ILE A 10 20.46 22.39 -0.84
N PRO A 11 21.65 22.24 -1.44
CA PRO A 11 22.09 23.14 -2.51
C PRO A 11 21.33 22.87 -3.81
N SER A 12 21.11 23.96 -4.56
CA SER A 12 20.42 24.01 -5.85
C SER A 12 21.05 23.08 -6.91
N VAL A 13 20.18 22.50 -7.74
CA VAL A 13 20.43 21.36 -8.63
C VAL A 13 21.18 21.75 -9.91
N ASP A 14 22.45 21.35 -10.03
CA ASP A 14 23.15 21.25 -11.32
C ASP A 14 22.83 19.91 -11.99
N ARG A 15 22.27 19.96 -13.20
CA ARG A 15 21.62 18.83 -13.89
C ARG A 15 22.57 17.77 -14.50
N ASN A 16 23.83 17.68 -14.07
CA ASN A 16 24.82 16.79 -14.69
C ASN A 16 25.68 15.96 -13.71
N ILE A 17 25.27 15.81 -12.44
CA ILE A 17 26.00 15.01 -11.45
C ILE A 17 25.18 13.77 -11.10
N ILE A 18 25.69 12.58 -11.43
CA ILE A 18 25.18 11.32 -10.89
C ILE A 18 25.61 11.26 -9.43
N HIS A 19 24.70 11.55 -8.50
CA HIS A 19 24.92 11.34 -7.09
C HIS A 19 24.90 9.83 -6.80
N VAL A 20 26.08 9.22 -6.67
CA VAL A 20 26.22 7.89 -6.07
C VAL A 20 25.97 8.05 -4.57
N TYR A 21 24.72 7.88 -4.14
CA TYR A 21 24.39 7.87 -2.73
C TYR A 21 24.87 6.53 -2.14
N THR A 22 25.77 6.60 -1.16
CA THR A 22 26.15 5.43 -0.36
C THR A 22 24.99 5.07 0.54
N VAL A 23 24.24 4.02 0.18
CA VAL A 23 23.23 3.45 1.09
C VAL A 23 23.97 2.79 2.25
N SER A 24 23.86 3.33 3.47
CA SER A 24 24.40 2.69 4.65
C SER A 24 23.55 1.45 4.97
N MET A 25 24.12 0.26 4.77
CA MET A 25 23.47 -1.00 5.11
C MET A 25 23.80 -1.41 6.55
N GLU A 26 22.78 -1.57 7.38
CA GLU A 26 22.91 -2.16 8.71
C GLU A 26 22.62 -3.66 8.67
N LYS A 27 23.46 -4.45 9.35
CA LYS A 27 23.27 -5.90 9.44
C LYS A 27 22.39 -6.25 10.63
N ILE A 28 21.35 -7.04 10.38
CA ILE A 28 20.46 -7.59 11.41
C ILE A 28 20.46 -9.11 11.35
N GLN A 29 20.24 -9.76 12.49
CA GLN A 29 20.02 -11.20 12.59
C GLN A 29 18.56 -11.46 12.96
N ILE A 30 17.86 -12.23 12.13
CA ILE A 30 16.45 -12.58 12.32
C ILE A 30 16.34 -14.09 12.45
N LEU A 31 15.59 -14.56 13.44
CA LEU A 31 15.28 -15.98 13.61
C LEU A 31 13.95 -16.30 12.92
N PHE A 32 13.96 -17.33 12.07
CA PHE A 32 12.75 -17.85 11.43
C PHE A 32 12.46 -19.26 11.94
N PRO A 33 11.17 -19.63 12.09
CA PRO A 33 10.80 -21.04 12.23
C PRO A 33 11.25 -21.84 11.00
N GLU A 34 11.76 -23.05 11.22
CA GLU A 34 12.26 -23.94 10.16
C GLU A 34 11.31 -24.11 8.95
N PRO A 35 9.99 -24.34 9.12
CA PRO A 35 9.10 -24.48 7.96
C PRO A 35 8.98 -23.20 7.12
N VAL A 36 9.11 -22.03 7.75
CA VAL A 36 9.09 -20.74 7.05
C VAL A 36 10.41 -20.56 6.31
N LEU A 37 11.54 -20.79 6.98
CA LEU A 37 12.86 -20.67 6.38
C LEU A 37 13.01 -21.53 5.12
N LYS A 38 12.52 -22.78 5.17
CA LYS A 38 12.52 -23.70 4.02
C LYS A 38 11.73 -23.14 2.82
N LYS A 39 10.57 -22.52 3.07
CA LYS A 39 9.76 -21.89 2.02
C LYS A 39 10.47 -20.70 1.40
N VAL A 40 11.04 -19.83 2.23
CA VAL A 40 11.74 -18.63 1.75
C VAL A 40 12.99 -19.00 0.95
N ARG A 41 13.77 -20.00 1.40
CA ARG A 41 14.92 -20.53 0.63
C ARG A 41 14.50 -21.05 -0.74
N LYS A 42 13.44 -21.85 -0.81
CA LYS A 42 12.94 -22.38 -2.07
C LYS A 42 12.52 -21.27 -3.05
N ILE A 43 11.89 -20.20 -2.54
CA ILE A 43 11.52 -19.04 -3.37
C ILE A 43 12.77 -18.33 -3.88
N ALA A 44 13.77 -18.11 -3.03
CA ALA A 44 15.03 -17.48 -3.41
C ALA A 44 15.77 -18.27 -4.51
N GLU A 45 15.77 -19.61 -4.42
CA GLU A 45 16.33 -20.49 -5.44
C GLU A 45 15.58 -20.40 -6.77
N ILE A 46 14.24 -20.34 -6.75
CA ILE A 46 13.42 -20.22 -7.97
C ILE A 46 13.64 -18.87 -8.65
N GLU A 47 13.80 -17.80 -7.87
CA GLU A 47 13.99 -16.44 -8.39
C GLU A 47 15.44 -16.10 -8.74
N ASP A 48 16.38 -17.03 -8.50
CA ASP A 48 17.83 -16.82 -8.64
C ASP A 48 18.34 -15.58 -7.87
N ARG A 49 17.92 -15.47 -6.60
CA ARG A 49 18.23 -14.32 -5.74
C ARG A 49 18.79 -14.75 -4.39
N THR A 50 19.51 -13.83 -3.75
CA THR A 50 19.97 -14.07 -2.38
C THR A 50 18.81 -13.96 -1.39
N LEU A 51 18.88 -14.72 -0.29
CA LEU A 51 17.89 -14.67 0.78
C LEU A 51 17.73 -13.25 1.36
N SER A 52 18.84 -12.53 1.53
CA SER A 52 18.82 -11.16 2.04
C SER A 52 18.13 -10.18 1.09
N GLU A 53 18.33 -10.34 -0.22
CA GLU A 53 17.66 -9.49 -1.22
C GLU A 53 16.16 -9.78 -1.28
N LEU A 54 15.76 -11.05 -1.22
CA LEU A 54 14.36 -11.44 -1.17
C LEU A 54 13.66 -10.84 0.06
N ILE A 55 14.30 -10.92 1.23
CA ILE A 55 13.77 -10.34 2.46
C ILE A 55 13.64 -8.82 2.35
N ARG A 56 14.66 -8.11 1.81
CA ARG A 56 14.58 -6.65 1.60
C ARG A 56 13.39 -6.28 0.72
N ARG A 57 13.25 -6.92 -0.46
CA ARG A 57 12.13 -6.65 -1.37
C ARG A 57 10.76 -6.93 -0.74
N ALA A 58 10.66 -8.01 0.04
CA ALA A 58 9.42 -8.34 0.73
C ALA A 58 9.08 -7.30 1.80
N VAL A 59 10.08 -6.82 2.55
CA VAL A 59 9.91 -5.77 3.55
C VAL A 59 9.55 -4.44 2.89
N ASP A 60 10.23 -4.04 1.81
CA ASP A 60 9.93 -2.82 1.06
C ASP A 60 8.47 -2.82 0.59
N GLN A 61 8.04 -3.91 -0.05
CA GLN A 61 6.65 -4.06 -0.49
C GLN A 61 5.65 -4.05 0.67
N TRP A 62 6.03 -4.62 1.82
CA TRP A 62 5.18 -4.64 2.99
C TRP A 62 5.07 -3.24 3.62
N LEU A 63 6.16 -2.48 3.68
CA LEU A 63 6.18 -1.11 4.19
C LEU A 63 5.44 -0.14 3.25
N ASP A 64 5.56 -0.30 1.94
CA ASP A 64 4.80 0.50 0.97
C ASP A 64 3.29 0.33 1.15
N ARG A 65 2.84 -0.90 1.48
CA ARG A 65 1.43 -1.22 1.74
C ARG A 65 1.00 -0.83 3.15
N THR A 66 1.90 -0.96 4.10
CA THR A 66 1.65 -0.67 5.50
C THR A 66 1.97 0.78 5.74
N SER A 67 0.98 1.66 5.57
CA SER A 67 1.10 3.04 6.05
C SER A 67 1.58 2.97 7.49
N ILE A 68 2.81 3.41 7.77
CA ILE A 68 3.35 3.59 9.12
C ILE A 68 2.67 4.83 9.71
N SER A 69 1.36 4.74 9.80
CA SER A 69 0.47 5.76 10.26
C SER A 69 -0.02 5.26 11.61
N GLY A 70 0.78 5.54 12.63
CA GLY A 70 0.28 5.68 13.99
C GLY A 70 -0.76 6.82 14.12
N SER A 71 -1.11 7.50 13.02
CA SER A 71 -2.25 8.39 12.94
C SER A 71 -3.51 7.54 12.89
N LYS A 72 -4.21 7.50 14.04
CA LYS A 72 -5.64 7.24 14.24
C LYS A 72 -6.27 6.29 13.22
N VAL A 73 -6.86 5.21 13.73
CA VAL A 73 -8.00 4.56 13.07
C VAL A 73 -9.01 5.66 12.72
N HIS A 74 -8.87 6.24 11.53
CA HIS A 74 -9.94 6.98 10.90
C HIS A 74 -10.90 5.85 10.55
N SER A 75 -11.86 5.59 11.43
CA SER A 75 -13.08 4.91 11.01
C SER A 75 -13.48 5.62 9.73
N PRO A 76 -13.39 4.96 8.56
CA PRO A 76 -13.76 5.62 7.33
C PRO A 76 -15.22 6.01 7.53
N GLU A 77 -15.45 7.31 7.62
CA GLU A 77 -16.80 7.84 7.72
C GLU A 77 -17.42 7.50 6.37
N VAL A 78 -18.21 6.42 6.35
CA VAL A 78 -18.80 5.90 5.12
C VAL A 78 -19.59 7.06 4.53
N PRO A 79 -19.32 7.47 3.27
CA PRO A 79 -20.01 8.60 2.69
C PRO A 79 -21.51 8.29 2.70
N VAL A 80 -22.26 9.06 3.50
CA VAL A 80 -23.71 8.91 3.61
C VAL A 80 -24.32 9.61 2.39
N TYR A 81 -24.60 8.83 1.36
CA TYR A 81 -25.27 9.32 0.17
C TYR A 81 -26.75 9.57 0.48
N HIS A 82 -27.17 10.82 0.29
CA HIS A 82 -28.58 11.20 0.38
C HIS A 82 -29.19 11.06 -1.02
N CYS A 83 -29.66 9.86 -1.37
CA CYS A 83 -30.25 9.55 -2.69
C CYS A 83 -31.69 10.09 -2.88
N GLY A 84 -32.05 11.19 -2.23
CA GLY A 84 -33.40 11.76 -2.31
C GLY A 84 -34.49 10.85 -1.73
N SER A 85 -35.74 11.11 -2.11
CA SER A 85 -36.89 10.31 -1.71
C SER A 85 -37.01 9.03 -2.54
N ILE A 86 -37.51 7.98 -1.91
CA ILE A 86 -37.82 6.72 -2.60
C ILE A 86 -38.96 6.98 -3.58
N LEU A 87 -38.68 6.92 -4.88
CA LEU A 87 -39.67 7.12 -5.94
C LEU A 87 -40.61 5.91 -6.11
N ILE A 88 -40.11 4.70 -5.85
CA ILE A 88 -40.84 3.44 -6.05
C ILE A 88 -40.57 2.52 -4.85
N PRO A 89 -41.62 2.00 -4.17
CA PRO A 89 -41.44 1.03 -3.09
C PRO A 89 -40.71 -0.23 -3.57
N ALA A 90 -39.89 -0.83 -2.70
CA ALA A 90 -39.04 -1.97 -3.05
C ALA A 90 -39.83 -3.17 -3.65
N LYS A 91 -41.07 -3.38 -3.19
CA LYS A 91 -41.96 -4.44 -3.70
C LYS A 91 -42.34 -4.27 -5.18
N ASP A 92 -42.36 -3.04 -5.68
CA ASP A 92 -42.86 -2.70 -7.01
C ASP A 92 -41.71 -2.52 -8.03
N LEU A 93 -40.45 -2.58 -7.58
CA LEU A 93 -39.26 -2.37 -8.41
C LEU A 93 -39.14 -3.37 -9.56
N ARG A 94 -39.51 -4.64 -9.33
CA ARG A 94 -39.42 -5.70 -10.35
C ARG A 94 -40.37 -5.41 -11.51
N GLU A 95 -41.59 -4.99 -11.20
CA GLU A 95 -42.60 -4.70 -12.21
C GLU A 95 -42.26 -3.41 -12.96
N ALA A 96 -41.86 -2.36 -12.23
CA ALA A 96 -41.41 -1.10 -12.84
C ALA A 96 -40.22 -1.32 -13.79
N ALA A 97 -39.19 -2.07 -13.37
CA ALA A 97 -38.04 -2.36 -14.21
C ALA A 97 -38.39 -3.17 -15.48
N ASN A 98 -39.39 -4.06 -15.39
CA ASN A 98 -39.88 -4.80 -16.54
C ASN A 98 -40.71 -3.94 -17.49
N GLN A 99 -41.52 -3.01 -16.96
CA GLN A 99 -42.28 -2.05 -17.78
C GLN A 99 -41.34 -1.08 -18.52
N SER A 100 -40.29 -0.58 -17.87
CA SER A 100 -39.27 0.28 -18.51
C SER A 100 -38.49 -0.45 -19.62
N ARG A 101 -38.36 -1.78 -19.55
CA ARG A 101 -37.74 -2.58 -20.63
C ARG A 101 -38.62 -2.69 -21.87
N LEU A 102 -39.94 -2.59 -21.73
CA LEU A 102 -40.90 -2.74 -22.83
C LEU A 102 -41.15 -1.41 -23.57
N HIS A 103 -40.92 -0.26 -22.92
CA HIS A 103 -41.03 1.06 -23.54
C HIS A 103 -39.79 1.93 -23.20
N PRO A 104 -38.70 1.82 -23.96
CA PRO A 104 -37.50 2.62 -23.75
C PRO A 104 -37.68 3.99 -24.44
N GLY A 105 -38.43 4.92 -23.84
CA GLY A 105 -38.68 6.18 -24.54
C GLY A 105 -39.55 7.25 -23.87
N LEU A 106 -39.64 7.29 -22.55
CA LEU A 106 -40.07 8.49 -21.82
C LEU A 106 -39.05 8.81 -20.73
#